data_AF-A0A7Y5D434-F1
#
_entry.id   AF-A0A7Y5D434-F1
#
_cell.length_a   1.000
_cell.length_b   1.000
_cell.length_c   1.000
_cell.angle_alpha   90.00
_cell.angle_beta   90.00
_cell.angle_gamma   90.00
#
_symmetry.space_group_name_H-M   'P 1'
#
loop_
_entity.id
_entity.type
_entity.pdbx_description
1 polymer ?
#
loop_
_entity_poly.entity_id
_entity_poly.type
_entity_poly.pdbx_seq_one_letter_code
_entity_poly.pdbx_strand_id
1 'polypeptide(L)'
;MKTQPRDNEALTAFDGNVKLWFSGNVSERTPTLVVLDARGNRVDNSDLKLTIADRSELSATTRSPLAAGQYVVRYRVVTDDGLIVSGISHFTVKP
;
A
#
# COMPACT_ATOMS: atom_id res chain seq x y z
N MET A 1 -0.09 8.14 -9.91
CA MET A 1 -0.42 6.96 -9.07
C MET A 1 -1.56 7.34 -8.13
N LYS A 2 -2.45 6.40 -7.81
CA LYS A 2 -3.51 6.56 -6.81
C LYS A 2 -3.25 5.59 -5.65
N THR A 3 -3.54 6.00 -4.41
CA THR A 3 -3.51 5.13 -3.24
C THR A 3 -4.87 5.09 -2.57
N GLN A 4 -5.18 3.97 -1.93
CA GLN A 4 -6.27 3.81 -0.99
C GLN A 4 -5.75 3.03 0.22
N PRO A 5 -5.75 3.61 1.43
CA PRO A 5 -6.07 5.00 1.75
C PRO A 5 -5.26 6.04 0.96
N ARG A 6 -5.82 7.23 0.76
CA ARG A 6 -5.11 8.35 0.13
C ARG A 6 -3.98 8.81 1.06
N ASP A 7 -2.92 9.37 0.49
CA ASP A 7 -1.83 9.91 1.30
C ASP A 7 -2.34 11.00 2.25
N ASN A 8 -1.99 10.87 3.53
CA ASN A 8 -2.44 11.66 4.67
C ASN A 8 -3.95 11.61 4.96
N GLU A 9 -4.68 10.60 4.45
CA GLU A 9 -6.09 10.42 4.77
C GLU A 9 -6.29 10.02 6.23
N ALA A 10 -7.32 10.59 6.87
CA ALA A 10 -7.72 10.24 8.22
C ALA A 10 -9.11 9.58 8.21
N LEU A 11 -9.15 8.28 8.48
CA LEU A 11 -10.31 7.40 8.31
C LEU A 11 -10.99 7.16 9.66
N THR A 12 -12.32 7.26 9.72
CA THR A 12 -13.11 6.76 10.85
C THR A 12 -13.48 5.28 10.70
N ALA A 13 -13.42 4.76 9.48
CA ALA A 13 -13.64 3.36 9.17
C ALA A 13 -12.59 2.92 8.14
N PHE A 14 -11.72 2.00 8.56
CA PHE A 14 -10.74 1.39 7.67
C PHE A 14 -11.20 -0.01 7.28
N ASP A 15 -11.19 -0.31 5.99
CA ASP A 15 -11.69 -1.57 5.41
C ASP A 15 -10.67 -2.72 5.46
N GLY A 16 -9.50 -2.50 6.09
CA GLY A 16 -8.43 -3.48 6.20
C GLY A 16 -7.63 -3.69 4.93
N ASN A 17 -7.82 -2.86 3.89
CA ASN A 17 -7.16 -3.01 2.61
C ASN A 17 -6.29 -1.80 2.28
N VAL A 18 -5.08 -2.07 1.80
CA VAL A 18 -4.22 -1.06 1.18
C VAL A 18 -4.06 -1.39 -0.29
N LYS A 19 -4.30 -0.40 -1.16
CA LYS A 19 -4.28 -0.55 -2.62
C LYS A 19 -3.56 0.62 -3.27
N LEU A 20 -2.75 0.32 -4.28
CA LEU A 20 -2.04 1.30 -5.10
C LEU A 20 -2.30 1.00 -6.57
N TRP A 21 -2.69 2.02 -7.34
CA TRP A 21 -2.87 1.93 -8.79
C TRP A 21 -1.82 2.76 -9.51
N PHE A 22 -1.06 2.10 -10.38
CA PHE A 22 -0.01 2.70 -11.18
C PHE A 22 -0.57 3.15 -12.53
N SER A 23 -0.05 4.26 -13.05
CA SER A 23 -0.47 4.83 -14.33
C SER A 23 0.30 4.27 -15.53
N GLY A 24 1.44 3.62 -15.28
CA GLY A 24 2.23 2.91 -16.29
C GLY A 24 2.23 1.42 -16.02
N ASN A 25 2.67 0.66 -17.02
CA ASN A 25 2.85 -0.78 -16.91
C ASN A 25 3.90 -1.09 -15.84
N VAL A 26 3.56 -2.00 -14.94
CA VAL A 26 4.50 -2.55 -13.96
C VAL A 26 4.81 -3.99 -14.33
N SER A 27 6.02 -4.42 -14.01
CA SER A 27 6.43 -5.80 -14.13
C SER A 27 6.16 -6.58 -12.84
N GLU A 28 6.09 -7.89 -12.95
CA GLU A 28 5.99 -8.79 -11.79
C GLU A 28 7.30 -8.92 -11.01
N ARG A 29 8.35 -8.18 -11.40
CA ARG A 29 9.68 -8.30 -10.80
C ARG A 29 9.70 -7.65 -9.42
N THR A 30 9.75 -8.48 -8.38
CA THR A 30 10.04 -8.05 -6.99
C THR A 30 9.13 -6.92 -6.47
N PRO A 31 7.80 -7.00 -6.60
CA PRO A 31 6.91 -6.03 -5.99
C PRO A 31 7.03 -6.08 -4.47
N THR A 32 6.88 -4.95 -3.81
CA THR A 32 6.90 -4.85 -2.35
C THR A 32 5.84 -3.84 -1.91
N LEU A 33 5.10 -4.22 -0.86
CA LEU A 33 4.16 -3.39 -0.14
C LEU A 33 4.23 -3.85 1.32
N VAL A 34 4.50 -2.91 2.22
CA VAL A 34 4.55 -3.15 3.66
C VAL A 34 3.76 -2.05 4.35
N VAL A 35 2.94 -2.42 5.34
CA VAL A 35 2.22 -1.48 6.19
C VAL A 35 2.80 -1.54 7.59
N LEU A 36 3.20 -0.40 8.13
CA LEU A 36 3.85 -0.25 9.42
C LEU A 36 2.99 0.62 10.34
N ASP A 37 2.97 0.29 11.63
CA ASP A 37 2.45 1.19 12.68
C ASP A 37 3.47 2.31 13.02
N ALA A 38 3.08 3.22 13.90
CA ALA A 38 3.94 4.33 14.35
C ALA A 38 5.21 3.89 15.11
N ARG A 39 5.28 2.63 15.56
CA ARG A 39 6.46 2.04 16.22
C ARG A 39 7.36 1.29 15.23
N GLY A 40 6.98 1.24 13.95
CA GLY A 40 7.70 0.51 12.91
C GLY A 40 7.38 -0.98 12.87
N ASN A 41 6.35 -1.46 13.58
CA ASN A 41 5.93 -2.86 13.50
C ASN A 41 5.14 -3.10 12.22
N ARG A 42 5.40 -4.23 11.57
CA ARG A 42 4.61 -4.68 10.43
C ARG A 42 3.20 -5.09 10.86
N VAL A 43 2.19 -4.51 10.22
CA VAL A 43 0.76 -4.76 10.47
C VAL A 43 0.00 -5.26 9.25
N ASP A 44 0.64 -5.34 8.08
CA ASP A 44 0.08 -6.09 6.94
C ASP A 44 0.20 -7.62 7.12
N ASN A 45 -0.64 -8.36 6.42
CA ASN A 45 -0.72 -9.82 6.51
C ASN A 45 0.30 -10.52 5.61
N SER A 46 1.24 -9.80 5.00
CA SER A 46 2.22 -10.34 4.04
C SER A 46 1.59 -11.05 2.84
N ASP A 47 0.39 -10.65 2.46
CA ASP A 47 -0.45 -11.23 1.40
C ASP A 47 -0.50 -10.35 0.16
N LEU A 48 0.66 -9.77 -0.19
CA LEU A 48 0.82 -8.91 -1.34
C LEU A 48 0.26 -9.55 -2.60
N LYS A 49 -0.56 -8.80 -3.32
CA LYS A 49 -1.07 -9.16 -4.64
C LYS A 49 -0.76 -8.06 -5.64
N LEU A 50 -0.23 -8.46 -6.79
CA LEU A 50 -0.07 -7.61 -7.95
C LEU A 50 -1.03 -8.10 -9.05
N THR A 51 -1.86 -7.20 -9.57
CA THR A 51 -2.74 -7.48 -10.72
C THR A 51 -2.29 -6.58 -11.88
N ILE A 52 -1.78 -7.20 -12.94
CA ILE A 52 -1.34 -6.49 -14.15
C ILE A 52 -2.54 -6.21 -15.06
N ALA A 53 -2.74 -4.94 -15.38
CA ALA A 53 -3.79 -4.41 -16.27
C ALA A 53 -3.40 -2.97 -16.70
N ASP A 54 -4.22 -2.33 -17.55
CA ASP A 54 -4.06 -0.93 -17.98
C ASP A 54 -3.81 0.05 -16.82
N ARG A 55 -4.33 -0.28 -15.63
CA ARG A 55 -3.96 0.33 -14.35
C ARG A 55 -3.61 -0.77 -13.36
N SER A 56 -2.36 -1.17 -13.38
CA SER A 56 -1.87 -2.24 -12.51
C SER A 56 -2.10 -1.89 -11.04
N GLU A 57 -2.59 -2.87 -10.27
CA GLU A 57 -2.94 -2.72 -8.87
C GLU A 57 -2.00 -3.54 -7.99
N LEU A 58 -1.37 -2.89 -7.02
CA LEU A 58 -0.66 -3.55 -5.92
C LEU A 58 -1.46 -3.41 -4.64
N SER A 59 -1.75 -4.52 -3.98
CA SER A 59 -2.58 -4.52 -2.77
C SER A 59 -2.08 -5.50 -1.72
N ALA A 60 -2.47 -5.24 -0.47
CA ALA A 60 -2.27 -6.12 0.67
C ALA A 60 -3.39 -5.88 1.70
N THR A 61 -3.68 -6.87 2.53
CA THR A 61 -4.59 -6.71 3.67
C THR A 61 -3.81 -6.44 4.95
N THR A 62 -4.49 -5.85 5.93
CA THR A 62 -3.94 -5.65 7.27
C THR A 62 -4.63 -6.51 8.30
N ARG A 63 -4.02 -6.62 9.48
CA ARG A 63 -4.72 -7.10 10.67
C ARG A 63 -5.97 -6.24 10.88
N SER A 64 -7.07 -6.88 11.27
CA SER A 64 -8.36 -6.21 11.49
C SER A 64 -8.89 -6.52 12.89
N PRO A 65 -9.37 -5.51 13.64
CA PRO A 65 -9.26 -4.09 13.33
C PRO A 65 -7.82 -3.57 13.55
N LEU A 66 -7.43 -2.54 12.81
CA LEU A 66 -6.26 -1.73 13.18
C LEU A 66 -6.62 -0.84 14.37
N ALA A 67 -5.68 -0.69 15.31
CA ALA A 67 -5.84 0.27 16.40
C ALA A 67 -5.87 1.71 15.85
N ALA A 68 -6.50 2.63 16.58
CA ALA A 68 -6.39 4.06 16.24
C ALA A 68 -4.91 4.49 16.29
N GLY A 69 -4.48 5.23 15.27
CA GLY A 69 -3.07 5.64 15.14
C GLY A 69 -2.65 5.96 13.72
N GLN A 70 -1.38 6.35 13.59
CA GLN A 70 -0.73 6.63 12.33
C GLN A 70 -0.09 5.36 11.75
N TYR A 71 -0.19 5.24 10.43
CA TYR A 71 0.33 4.12 9.66
C TYR A 71 1.10 4.61 8.45
N VAL A 72 2.10 3.82 8.05
CA VAL A 72 2.96 4.08 6.91
C VAL A 72 2.88 2.91 5.94
N VAL A 73 2.57 3.19 4.68
CA VAL A 73 2.67 2.26 3.56
C VAL A 73 3.98 2.53 2.83
N ARG A 74 4.84 1.53 2.73
CA ARG A 74 6.04 1.57 1.90
C ARG A 74 5.85 0.64 0.71
N TYR A 75 6.12 1.12 -0.49
CA TYR A 75 5.98 0.31 -1.70
C TYR A 75 7.19 0.44 -2.63
N ARG A 76 7.38 -0.61 -3.43
CA ARG A 76 8.35 -0.66 -4.53
C ARG A 76 7.80 -1.53 -5.65
N VAL A 77 7.88 -1.05 -6.88
CA VAL A 77 7.62 -1.81 -8.10
C VAL A 77 8.71 -1.51 -9.13
N VAL A 78 8.78 -2.34 -10.16
CA VAL A 78 9.65 -2.11 -11.33
C VAL A 78 8.73 -1.98 -12.53
N THR A 79 8.82 -0.91 -13.31
CA THR A 79 8.08 -0.74 -14.57
C THR A 79 8.54 -1.75 -15.62
N ASP A 80 7.78 -1.93 -16.70
CA ASP A 80 8.14 -2.88 -17.78
C ASP A 80 9.48 -2.54 -18.45
N ASP A 81 9.82 -1.25 -18.57
CA ASP A 81 11.08 -0.70 -19.07
C ASP A 81 12.24 -0.73 -18.04
N GLY A 82 11.99 -1.24 -16.83
CA GLY A 82 13.01 -1.49 -15.82
C GLY A 82 13.26 -0.35 -14.84
N LEU A 83 12.49 0.74 -14.87
CA LEU A 83 12.59 1.81 -13.87
C LEU A 83 12.03 1.36 -12.52
N ILE A 84 12.71 1.72 -11.45
CA ILE A 84 12.23 1.46 -10.08
C ILE A 84 11.32 2.62 -9.66
N VAL A 85 10.10 2.28 -9.28
CA VAL A 85 9.15 3.23 -8.67
C VAL A 85 8.91 2.81 -7.22
N SER A 86 9.28 3.68 -6.29
CA SER A 86 9.09 3.46 -4.86
C SER A 86 8.55 4.70 -4.18
N GLY A 87 7.90 4.52 -3.04
CA GLY A 87 7.40 5.65 -2.27
C GLY A 87 6.88 5.26 -0.91
N ILE A 88 6.43 6.30 -0.20
CA ILE A 88 5.86 6.23 1.13
C ILE A 88 4.51 6.95 1.09
N SER A 89 3.47 6.36 1.67
CA SER A 89 2.16 6.97 1.87
C SER A 89 1.76 6.82 3.33
N HIS A 90 1.13 7.85 3.90
CA HIS A 90 0.68 7.86 5.28
C HIS A 90 -0.85 7.79 5.34
N PHE A 91 -1.38 7.19 6.41
CA PHE A 91 -2.80 7.33 6.75
C PHE A 91 -2.99 7.24 8.26
N THR A 92 -4.13 7.74 8.75
CA THR A 92 -4.50 7.69 10.15
C THR A 92 -5.82 6.96 10.31
N VAL A 93 -5.89 6.01 11.24
CA VAL A 93 -7.16 5.44 11.72
C VAL A 93 -7.57 6.22 12.96
N LYS A 94 -8.74 6.85 12.91
CA LYS A 94 -9.32 7.58 14.04
C LYS A 94 -9.96 6.59 15.03
N PRO A 95 -10.14 6.99 16.30
CA PRO A 95 -10.94 6.25 17.27
C PRO A 95 -12.37 5.99 16.79
#